data_AF-H0QM04-F1
#
_entry.id   AF-H0QM04-F1
#
_cell.length_a   1.000
_cell.length_b   1.000
_cell.length_c   1.000
_cell.angle_alpha   90.00
_cell.angle_beta   90.00
_cell.angle_gamma   90.00
#
_symmetry.space_group_name_H-M   'P 1'
#
loop_
_entity.id
_entity.type
_entity.pdbx_description
1 polymer ?
#
loop_
_entity_poly.entity_id
_entity_poly.type
_entity_poly.pdbx_seq_one_letter_code
_entity_poly.pdbx_strand_id
1 'polypeptide(L)'
;MTPQNPDNTTAGAPADETTPHITVEGFDSRVPVVIDLDSPRDGVPLVIETQAGLERCAAAIAAGTGPAGVDAERASGFRYGQRAFLVQIRREGSGTWLIDPEPFGDLRIINDALRGVEWILHAASQDLPCLSELGMWPDKLFDTELAARLAGLPRVGLAAVIEQLLGFGLAKEHSAADWSTRPLPEPWLRYAALDVEVLTELREELIELLEADGKLEYAEQEFAAILSAGLAAPRVDPWRKTSGLHQIRDRRQLAAVRELWLERDALAQKRDVAPGRLIPDSALVAAAKAMPTTVPQLLGTKGFHGRAAQREAPRWLRCIAAARTLDDLPPLHLPTNAPPPPRVWADRDLAAAERLQTARPLLQEKADGLKLPLENLLTPDYLRRVAWRPPADVSEAAIAAELRELGARPWQVGLVAPLITSAFLNPQPLPPKEAREIKETSA
;
A
#
# COMPACT_ATOMS: atom_id res chain seq x y z
N MET A 1 -49.65 -55.83 30.70
CA MET A 1 -50.62 -54.80 31.10
C MET A 1 -49.87 -53.48 31.16
N THR A 2 -50.24 -52.58 30.26
CA THR A 2 -49.60 -51.29 29.96
C THR A 2 -49.51 -50.39 31.19
N PRO A 3 -48.35 -49.79 31.51
CA PRO A 3 -48.29 -48.69 32.46
C PRO A 3 -48.35 -47.33 31.73
N GLN A 4 -49.03 -46.41 32.41
CA GLN A 4 -49.37 -45.06 32.01
C GLN A 4 -48.15 -44.14 31.90
N ASN A 5 -48.25 -43.17 31.00
CA ASN A 5 -47.30 -42.06 30.82
C ASN A 5 -47.93 -40.78 31.42
N PRO A 6 -47.20 -40.03 32.25
CA PRO A 6 -47.51 -38.62 32.46
C PRO A 6 -46.32 -37.70 32.16
N ASP A 7 -46.69 -36.56 31.55
CA ASP A 7 -46.15 -35.21 31.75
C ASP A 7 -44.82 -34.75 31.11
N ASN A 8 -45.03 -33.80 30.19
CA ASN A 8 -44.55 -32.41 30.23
C ASN A 8 -43.03 -32.16 30.15
N THR A 9 -42.56 -31.70 28.98
CA THR A 9 -41.21 -31.15 28.79
C THR A 9 -41.31 -29.67 28.47
N THR A 10 -41.06 -28.84 29.48
CA THR A 10 -40.87 -27.39 29.36
C THR A 10 -39.44 -27.14 28.85
N ALA A 11 -39.32 -26.33 27.80
CA ALA A 11 -38.04 -25.87 27.25
C ALA A 11 -37.26 -25.05 28.29
N GLY A 12 -35.99 -25.39 28.49
CA GLY A 12 -35.04 -24.60 29.27
C GLY A 12 -34.59 -23.36 28.49
N ALA A 13 -34.49 -22.24 29.20
CA ALA A 13 -34.06 -20.93 28.71
C ALA A 13 -32.59 -20.93 28.22
N PRO A 14 -32.22 -20.07 27.25
CA PRO A 14 -30.83 -19.83 26.90
C PRO A 14 -30.16 -18.91 27.94
N ALA A 15 -28.85 -19.15 28.13
CA ALA A 15 -28.00 -18.42 29.05
C ALA A 15 -27.82 -16.95 28.62
N ASP A 16 -27.66 -16.11 29.64
CA ASP A 16 -27.56 -14.64 29.64
C ASP A 16 -26.38 -14.14 28.77
N GLU A 17 -26.68 -13.44 27.66
CA GLU A 17 -25.70 -12.67 26.87
C GLU A 17 -25.43 -11.34 27.60
N THR A 18 -24.31 -11.24 28.31
CA THR A 18 -23.93 -10.05 29.09
C THR A 18 -23.22 -8.95 28.30
N THR A 19 -23.26 -8.97 26.96
CA THR A 19 -22.63 -7.92 26.14
C THR A 19 -23.64 -6.81 25.84
N PRO A 20 -23.41 -5.55 26.28
CA PRO A 20 -24.30 -4.46 25.93
C PRO A 20 -24.20 -4.17 24.42
N HIS A 21 -25.35 -3.89 23.79
CA HIS A 21 -25.45 -3.56 22.37
C HIS A 21 -26.14 -2.22 22.18
N ILE A 22 -25.72 -1.44 21.18
CA ILE A 22 -26.43 -0.24 20.73
C ILE A 22 -27.24 -0.55 19.45
N THR A 23 -28.44 0.00 19.35
CA THR A 23 -29.28 -0.10 18.15
C THR A 23 -29.08 1.16 17.31
N VAL A 24 -28.70 1.02 16.04
CA VAL A 24 -28.54 2.14 15.09
C VAL A 24 -29.58 1.99 13.97
N GLU A 25 -30.36 3.03 13.71
CA GLU A 25 -31.36 3.02 12.63
C GLU A 25 -30.70 2.74 11.27
N GLY A 26 -31.09 1.62 10.62
CA GLY A 26 -30.61 1.21 9.30
C GLY A 26 -29.57 0.08 9.27
N PHE A 27 -29.18 -0.49 10.42
CA PHE A 27 -28.28 -1.66 10.51
C PHE A 27 -28.92 -2.76 11.36
N ASP A 28 -29.12 -3.95 10.78
CA ASP A 28 -29.72 -5.13 11.46
C ASP A 28 -28.71 -5.93 12.32
N SER A 29 -27.43 -5.53 12.32
CA SER A 29 -26.37 -6.16 13.12
C SER A 29 -26.15 -5.41 14.43
N ARG A 30 -26.27 -6.12 15.56
CA ARG A 30 -25.95 -5.61 16.91
C ARG A 30 -24.49 -5.12 16.93
N VAL A 31 -24.27 -3.82 17.10
CA VAL A 31 -22.91 -3.26 17.22
C VAL A 31 -22.41 -3.56 18.64
N PRO A 32 -21.28 -4.27 18.81
CA PRO A 32 -20.68 -4.47 20.13
C PRO A 32 -20.30 -3.11 20.73
N VAL A 33 -20.38 -2.96 22.06
CA VAL A 33 -19.67 -1.85 22.73
C VAL A 33 -18.20 -1.97 22.37
N VAL A 34 -17.66 -0.97 21.67
CA VAL A 34 -16.24 -0.91 21.36
C VAL A 34 -15.47 -0.80 22.68
N ILE A 35 -14.58 -1.75 22.92
CA ILE A 35 -13.70 -1.77 24.09
C ILE A 35 -12.36 -1.20 23.66
N ASP A 36 -11.91 -0.12 24.29
CA ASP A 36 -10.60 0.46 23.99
C ASP A 36 -9.49 -0.52 24.39
N LEU A 37 -8.62 -0.86 23.43
CA LEU A 37 -7.45 -1.71 23.66
C LEU A 37 -6.27 -0.80 24.05
N ASP A 38 -6.23 -0.42 25.32
CA ASP A 38 -5.28 0.58 25.83
C ASP A 38 -3.90 0.02 26.20
N SER A 39 -3.75 -1.30 26.28
CA SER A 39 -2.48 -1.94 26.65
C SER A 39 -2.37 -3.35 26.07
N PRO A 40 -1.17 -3.78 25.65
CA PRO A 40 -0.90 -5.17 25.31
C PRO A 40 -1.16 -6.09 26.51
N ARG A 41 -1.58 -7.34 26.26
CA ARG A 41 -1.95 -8.29 27.33
C ARG A 41 -0.78 -8.67 28.26
N ASP A 42 0.45 -8.61 27.75
CA ASP A 42 1.68 -8.91 28.48
C ASP A 42 2.38 -7.65 29.03
N GLY A 43 1.70 -6.49 28.95
CA GLY A 43 2.27 -5.18 29.26
C GLY A 43 3.11 -4.60 28.12
N VAL A 44 3.55 -3.35 28.27
CA VAL A 44 4.37 -2.67 27.26
C VAL A 44 5.80 -3.25 27.30
N PRO A 45 6.27 -3.93 26.23
CA PRO A 45 7.59 -4.54 26.21
C PRO A 45 8.71 -3.50 26.14
N LEU A 46 9.89 -3.88 26.64
CA LEU A 46 11.12 -3.10 26.48
C LEU A 46 11.68 -3.24 25.07
N VAL A 47 12.40 -2.21 24.62
CA VAL A 47 13.09 -2.23 23.33
C VAL A 47 14.33 -3.13 23.38
N ILE A 48 14.47 -4.01 22.41
CA ILE A 48 15.64 -4.86 22.21
C ILE A 48 16.70 -4.08 21.44
N GLU A 49 17.78 -3.72 22.13
CA GLU A 49 18.90 -2.93 21.59
C GLU A 49 20.28 -3.59 21.82
N THR A 50 20.31 -4.82 22.35
CA THR A 50 21.55 -5.58 22.61
C THR A 50 21.54 -6.94 21.91
N GLN A 51 22.72 -7.41 21.50
CA GLN A 51 22.87 -8.69 20.82
C GLN A 51 22.29 -9.87 21.63
N ALA A 52 22.58 -9.91 22.93
CA ALA A 52 22.02 -10.93 23.82
C ALA A 52 20.49 -10.84 23.93
N GLY A 53 19.92 -9.63 23.84
CA GLY A 53 18.47 -9.43 23.77
C GLY A 53 17.89 -9.97 22.47
N LEU A 54 18.56 -9.73 21.34
CA LEU A 54 18.16 -10.22 20.03
C LEU A 54 18.19 -11.75 19.95
N GLU A 55 19.21 -12.39 20.52
CA GLU A 55 19.31 -13.85 20.62
C GLU A 55 18.20 -14.47 21.49
N ARG A 56 17.85 -13.82 22.61
CA ARG A 56 16.71 -14.26 23.44
C ARG A 56 15.38 -14.10 22.70
N CYS A 57 15.20 -12.99 22.00
CA CYS A 57 14.05 -12.74 21.15
C CYS A 57 13.91 -13.84 20.08
N ALA A 58 14.99 -14.12 19.33
CA ALA A 58 15.01 -15.17 18.32
C ALA A 58 14.67 -16.56 18.90
N ALA A 59 15.25 -16.92 20.04
CA ALA A 59 14.98 -18.20 20.69
C ALA A 59 13.51 -18.32 21.15
N ALA A 60 12.95 -17.26 21.72
CA ALA A 60 11.55 -17.22 22.13
C ALA A 60 10.61 -17.27 20.94
N ILE A 61 10.91 -16.54 19.86
CA ILE A 61 10.12 -16.57 18.62
C ILE A 61 10.12 -17.97 18.03
N ALA A 62 11.28 -18.62 17.93
CA ALA A 62 11.40 -19.99 17.40
C ALA A 62 10.61 -21.01 18.23
N ALA A 63 10.57 -20.83 19.56
CA ALA A 63 9.81 -21.70 20.48
C ALA A 63 8.30 -21.44 20.46
N GLY A 64 7.84 -20.31 19.91
CA GLY A 64 6.42 -19.99 19.77
C GLY A 64 5.70 -20.94 18.81
N THR A 65 4.37 -20.81 18.77
CA THR A 65 3.51 -21.63 17.90
C THR A 65 2.61 -20.76 17.02
N GLY A 66 2.06 -21.35 15.96
CA GLY A 66 1.17 -20.64 15.05
C GLY A 66 1.87 -19.55 14.22
N PRO A 67 1.08 -18.68 13.57
CA PRO A 67 1.57 -17.54 12.78
C PRO A 67 2.16 -16.45 13.69
N ALA A 68 2.88 -15.51 13.09
CA ALA A 68 3.48 -14.37 13.77
C ALA A 68 2.95 -13.05 13.20
N GLY A 69 2.42 -12.17 14.04
CA GLY A 69 2.14 -10.79 13.67
C GLY A 69 3.46 -10.03 13.51
N VAL A 70 3.62 -9.29 12.41
CA VAL A 70 4.83 -8.52 12.11
C VAL A 70 4.44 -7.13 11.62
N ASP A 71 5.13 -6.12 12.13
CA ASP A 71 5.00 -4.74 11.68
C ASP A 71 6.36 -4.02 11.70
N ALA A 72 6.45 -2.82 11.11
CA ALA A 72 7.64 -1.98 11.15
C ALA A 72 7.35 -0.48 11.14
N GLU A 73 8.10 0.27 11.94
CA GLU A 73 7.99 1.73 12.01
C GLU A 73 9.13 2.46 11.32
N ARG A 74 8.83 3.63 10.77
CA ARG A 74 9.76 4.43 9.94
C ARG A 74 9.74 5.89 10.35
N ALA A 75 10.89 6.55 10.26
CA ALA A 75 11.00 8.00 10.48
C ALA A 75 10.71 8.82 9.20
N SER A 76 9.60 8.51 8.52
CA SER A 76 9.23 9.11 7.23
C SER A 76 9.05 10.63 7.33
N GLY A 77 9.75 11.38 6.48
CA GLY A 77 9.75 12.85 6.52
C GLY A 77 10.72 13.46 7.54
N PHE A 78 11.40 12.63 8.33
CA PHE A 78 12.48 13.03 9.24
C PHE A 78 13.84 12.57 8.73
N ARG A 79 13.98 11.27 8.45
CA ARG A 79 15.22 10.61 8.02
C ARG A 79 15.25 10.32 6.52
N TYR A 80 16.42 9.96 6.01
CA TYR A 80 16.56 9.56 4.61
C TYR A 80 16.07 8.12 4.41
N GLY A 81 15.46 7.86 3.26
CA GLY A 81 14.98 6.52 2.91
C GLY A 81 13.72 6.13 3.68
N GLN A 82 13.46 4.83 3.71
CA GLN A 82 12.31 4.21 4.38
C GLN A 82 12.73 3.04 5.26
N ARG A 83 13.99 3.03 5.73
CA ARG A 83 14.49 1.99 6.64
C ARG A 83 13.67 1.95 7.92
N ALA A 84 13.51 0.76 8.48
CA ALA A 84 12.80 0.58 9.75
C ALA A 84 13.65 1.13 10.91
N PHE A 85 12.97 1.73 11.89
CA PHE A 85 13.51 2.19 13.17
C PHE A 85 12.93 1.42 14.36
N LEU A 86 11.93 0.60 14.12
CA LEU A 86 11.39 -0.38 15.06
C LEU A 86 10.79 -1.52 14.24
N VAL A 87 10.98 -2.76 14.68
CA VAL A 87 10.29 -3.93 14.14
C VAL A 87 9.53 -4.58 15.28
N GLN A 88 8.24 -4.85 15.06
CA GLN A 88 7.35 -5.45 16.05
C GLN A 88 7.02 -6.87 15.64
N ILE A 89 7.10 -7.79 16.58
CA ILE A 89 6.75 -9.19 16.35
C ILE A 89 5.97 -9.72 17.53
N ARG A 90 4.81 -10.33 17.27
CA ARG A 90 4.07 -11.09 18.27
C ARG A 90 3.83 -12.51 17.78
N ARG A 91 4.09 -13.48 18.65
CA ARG A 91 3.81 -14.90 18.38
C ARG A 91 3.33 -15.60 19.63
N GLU A 92 2.39 -16.53 19.48
CA GLU A 92 1.83 -17.29 20.60
C GLU A 92 2.93 -18.05 21.35
N GLY A 93 2.95 -17.95 22.68
CA GLY A 93 4.01 -18.48 23.54
C GLY A 93 5.33 -17.69 23.56
N SER A 94 5.50 -16.67 22.70
CA SER A 94 6.69 -15.81 22.66
C SER A 94 6.46 -14.43 23.27
N GLY A 95 5.22 -13.92 23.23
CA GLY A 95 4.87 -12.55 23.61
C GLY A 95 5.15 -11.54 22.49
N THR A 96 5.09 -10.25 22.83
CA THR A 96 5.39 -9.14 21.92
C THR A 96 6.84 -8.66 22.09
N TRP A 97 7.54 -8.50 20.97
CA TRP A 97 8.92 -8.04 20.89
C TRP A 97 9.00 -6.75 20.08
N LEU A 98 9.70 -5.74 20.62
CA LEU A 98 10.01 -4.49 19.94
C LEU A 98 11.52 -4.41 19.73
N ILE A 99 11.96 -4.48 18.47
CA ILE A 99 13.37 -4.60 18.10
C ILE A 99 13.82 -3.28 17.49
N ASP A 100 14.82 -2.62 18.09
CA ASP A 100 15.52 -1.51 17.44
C ASP A 100 16.54 -2.08 16.46
N PRO A 101 16.37 -1.90 15.13
CA PRO A 101 17.30 -2.48 14.17
C PRO A 101 18.63 -1.70 14.05
N GLU A 102 18.69 -0.44 14.49
CA GLU A 102 19.87 0.43 14.25
C GLU A 102 21.19 -0.14 14.83
N PRO A 103 21.21 -0.84 15.99
CA PRO A 103 22.44 -1.44 16.52
C PRO A 103 22.92 -2.72 15.82
N PHE A 104 22.08 -3.43 15.05
CA PHE A 104 22.33 -4.82 14.63
C PHE A 104 22.83 -4.99 13.20
N GLY A 105 22.72 -3.96 12.36
CA GLY A 105 23.06 -4.04 10.93
C GLY A 105 22.05 -4.83 10.09
N ASP A 106 21.59 -5.99 10.58
CA ASP A 106 20.49 -6.78 10.03
C ASP A 106 19.78 -7.61 11.11
N LEU A 107 18.64 -8.21 10.76
CA LEU A 107 17.81 -9.05 11.63
C LEU A 107 17.70 -10.49 11.08
N ARG A 108 18.71 -11.00 10.38
CA ARG A 108 18.68 -12.36 9.80
C ARG A 108 18.46 -13.46 10.85
N ILE A 109 18.95 -13.26 12.08
CA ILE A 109 18.71 -14.18 13.20
C ILE A 109 17.21 -14.33 13.52
N ILE A 110 16.44 -13.24 13.37
CA ILE A 110 14.99 -13.23 13.55
C ILE A 110 14.31 -13.88 12.35
N ASN A 111 14.79 -13.59 11.14
CA ASN A 111 14.30 -14.26 9.94
C ASN A 111 14.45 -15.79 10.03
N ASP A 112 15.60 -16.28 10.50
CA ASP A 112 15.85 -17.71 10.69
C ASP A 112 14.93 -18.32 11.77
N ALA A 113 14.64 -17.58 12.85
CA ALA A 113 13.69 -18.01 13.87
C ALA A 113 12.24 -18.11 13.36
N LEU A 114 11.89 -17.36 12.31
CA LEU A 114 10.58 -17.35 11.67
C LEU A 114 10.50 -18.24 10.41
N ARG A 115 11.52 -19.07 10.14
CA ARG A 115 11.54 -19.95 8.97
C ARG A 115 10.33 -20.90 8.99
N GLY A 116 9.58 -20.93 7.89
CA GLY A 116 8.36 -21.72 7.71
C GLY A 116 7.13 -21.20 8.47
N VAL A 117 7.26 -20.12 9.25
CA VAL A 117 6.17 -19.45 9.97
C VAL A 117 5.46 -18.50 9.01
N GLU A 118 4.13 -18.48 9.06
CA GLU A 118 3.35 -17.49 8.33
C GLU A 118 3.37 -16.15 9.05
N TRP A 119 3.67 -15.09 8.29
CA TRP A 119 3.66 -13.73 8.82
C TRP A 119 2.31 -13.09 8.53
N ILE A 120 1.75 -12.47 9.54
CA ILE A 120 0.55 -11.66 9.45
C ILE A 120 1.01 -10.21 9.42
N LEU A 121 0.78 -9.53 8.31
CA LEU A 121 1.02 -8.10 8.18
C LEU A 121 -0.28 -7.39 7.81
N HIS A 122 -0.33 -6.09 8.07
CA HIS A 122 -1.38 -5.23 7.55
C HIS A 122 -0.81 -4.37 6.42
N ALA A 123 -1.30 -4.52 5.20
CA ALA A 123 -0.78 -3.80 4.04
C ALA A 123 0.70 -4.13 3.75
N ALA A 124 1.03 -5.42 3.70
CA ALA A 124 2.39 -5.97 3.68
C ALA A 124 3.33 -5.31 2.66
N SER A 125 2.80 -4.85 1.52
CA SER A 125 3.55 -4.08 0.52
C SER A 125 4.24 -2.81 1.05
N GLN A 126 3.80 -2.26 2.18
CA GLN A 126 4.39 -1.09 2.83
C GLN A 126 5.61 -1.45 3.68
N ASP A 127 5.59 -2.60 4.37
CA ASP A 127 6.63 -3.00 5.33
C ASP A 127 7.66 -3.96 4.74
N LEU A 128 7.26 -4.85 3.83
CA LEU A 128 8.17 -5.81 3.19
C LEU A 128 9.44 -5.16 2.60
N PRO A 129 9.41 -3.96 1.99
CA PRO A 129 10.62 -3.30 1.53
C PRO A 129 11.63 -3.00 2.64
N CYS A 130 11.20 -2.41 3.77
CA CYS A 130 12.12 -2.06 4.84
C CYS A 130 12.53 -3.29 5.67
N LEU A 131 11.67 -4.29 5.80
CA LEU A 131 12.02 -5.59 6.39
C LEU A 131 13.08 -6.31 5.54
N SER A 132 12.95 -6.29 4.21
CA SER A 132 13.93 -6.90 3.33
C SER A 132 15.32 -6.26 3.44
N GLU A 133 15.42 -4.94 3.69
CA GLU A 133 16.70 -4.26 3.96
C GLU A 133 17.40 -4.80 5.22
N LEU A 134 16.62 -5.34 6.17
CA LEU A 134 17.10 -5.99 7.39
C LEU A 134 17.33 -7.50 7.21
N GLY A 135 17.28 -8.03 5.98
CA GLY A 135 17.43 -9.46 5.73
C GLY A 135 16.25 -10.31 6.19
N MET A 136 15.07 -9.69 6.31
CA MET A 136 13.81 -10.32 6.72
C MET A 136 12.86 -10.47 5.52
N TRP A 137 12.39 -11.69 5.27
CA TRP A 137 11.40 -11.98 4.22
C TRP A 137 10.57 -13.22 4.57
N PRO A 138 9.23 -13.15 4.56
CA PRO A 138 8.37 -14.28 4.92
C PRO A 138 8.38 -15.41 3.87
N ASP A 139 8.34 -16.66 4.36
CA ASP A 139 8.06 -17.84 3.53
C ASP A 139 6.57 -17.95 3.17
N LYS A 140 5.70 -17.45 4.06
CA LYS A 140 4.23 -17.44 3.93
C LYS A 140 3.68 -16.14 4.46
N LEU A 141 2.63 -15.61 3.84
CA LEU A 141 2.07 -14.30 4.14
C LEU A 141 0.55 -14.39 4.26
N PHE A 142 0.02 -13.70 5.27
CA PHE A 142 -1.37 -13.30 5.36
C PHE A 142 -1.42 -11.77 5.46
N ASP A 143 -1.94 -11.10 4.44
CA ASP A 143 -2.11 -9.63 4.44
C ASP A 143 -3.54 -9.27 4.84
N THR A 144 -3.70 -8.73 6.04
CA THR A 144 -5.02 -8.42 6.62
C THR A 144 -5.73 -7.25 5.91
N GLU A 145 -5.02 -6.29 5.31
CA GLU A 145 -5.65 -5.20 4.53
C GLU A 145 -6.25 -5.77 3.24
N LEU A 146 -5.47 -6.62 2.56
CA LEU A 146 -5.90 -7.23 1.31
C LEU A 146 -7.02 -8.25 1.53
N ALA A 147 -6.92 -9.07 2.59
CA ALA A 147 -8.01 -9.95 3.04
C ALA A 147 -9.30 -9.17 3.28
N ALA A 148 -9.23 -8.09 4.07
CA ALA A 148 -10.37 -7.21 4.36
C ALA A 148 -11.00 -6.63 3.09
N ARG A 149 -10.17 -6.23 2.12
CA ARG A 149 -10.63 -5.69 0.83
C ARG A 149 -11.34 -6.75 -0.02
N LEU A 150 -10.84 -7.99 -0.05
CA LEU A 150 -11.46 -9.10 -0.78
C LEU A 150 -12.74 -9.60 -0.08
N ALA A 151 -12.78 -9.53 1.24
CA ALA A 151 -13.98 -9.77 2.06
C ALA A 151 -15.06 -8.69 1.88
N GLY A 152 -14.74 -7.58 1.21
CA GLY A 152 -15.70 -6.51 0.92
C GLY A 152 -15.96 -5.56 2.08
N LEU A 153 -15.03 -5.48 3.05
CA LEU A 153 -15.16 -4.55 4.17
C LEU A 153 -15.05 -3.10 3.67
N PRO A 154 -15.91 -2.18 4.18
CA PRO A 154 -15.98 -0.81 3.67
C PRO A 154 -14.76 0.04 4.07
N ARG A 155 -14.11 -0.32 5.19
CA ARG A 155 -12.90 0.32 5.69
C ARG A 155 -11.87 -0.77 5.96
N VAL A 156 -10.69 -0.62 5.37
CA VAL A 156 -9.65 -1.68 5.39
C VAL A 156 -8.42 -1.31 6.19
N GLY A 157 -8.34 -0.11 6.80
CA GLY A 157 -7.19 0.24 7.65
C GLY A 157 -7.25 -0.50 8.99
N LEU A 158 -6.10 -0.88 9.54
CA LEU A 158 -5.94 -1.78 10.69
C LEU A 158 -6.94 -1.53 11.83
N ALA A 159 -6.94 -0.32 12.39
CA ALA A 159 -7.86 0.06 13.46
C ALA A 159 -9.35 -0.15 13.11
N ALA A 160 -9.74 0.14 11.86
CA ALA A 160 -11.12 -0.03 11.43
C ALA A 160 -11.51 -1.50 11.25
N VAL A 161 -10.59 -2.35 10.80
CA VAL A 161 -10.85 -3.79 10.65
C VAL A 161 -10.90 -4.45 12.03
N ILE A 162 -9.99 -4.10 12.95
CA ILE A 162 -10.00 -4.57 14.34
C ILE A 162 -11.28 -4.16 15.05
N GLU A 163 -11.70 -2.89 14.93
CA GLU A 163 -12.96 -2.40 15.50
C GLU A 163 -14.16 -3.19 14.97
N GLN A 164 -14.20 -3.41 13.65
CA GLN A 164 -15.33 -4.05 13.01
C GLN A 164 -15.43 -5.55 13.31
N LEU A 165 -14.30 -6.28 13.36
CA LEU A 165 -14.29 -7.73 13.50
C LEU A 165 -14.09 -8.21 14.94
N LEU A 166 -13.29 -7.49 15.73
CA LEU A 166 -12.95 -7.88 17.10
C LEU A 166 -13.62 -7.00 18.16
N GLY A 167 -14.25 -5.89 17.78
CA GLY A 167 -14.88 -4.97 18.72
C GLY A 167 -13.90 -4.13 19.53
N PHE A 168 -12.62 -4.07 19.14
CA PHE A 168 -11.60 -3.30 19.85
C PHE A 168 -11.33 -1.93 19.21
N GLY A 169 -11.24 -0.89 20.02
CA GLY A 169 -10.79 0.44 19.61
C GLY A 169 -9.27 0.55 19.71
N LEU A 170 -8.61 0.95 18.62
CA LEU A 170 -7.20 1.36 18.65
C LEU A 170 -7.09 2.89 18.64
N ALA A 171 -6.29 3.44 19.56
CA ALA A 171 -6.00 4.87 19.59
C ALA A 171 -5.20 5.29 18.33
N LYS A 172 -5.66 6.33 17.64
CA LYS A 172 -5.01 6.86 16.42
C LYS A 172 -3.87 7.81 16.76
N GLU A 173 -2.84 7.32 17.42
CA GLU A 173 -1.69 8.15 17.83
C GLU A 173 -0.40 7.72 17.12
N HIS A 174 0.60 8.60 17.05
CA HIS A 174 2.00 8.30 16.72
C HIS A 174 2.40 7.73 15.34
N SER A 175 1.48 7.38 14.43
CA SER A 175 1.84 6.91 13.06
C SER A 175 2.73 7.85 12.23
N ALA A 176 2.74 9.16 12.53
CA ALA A 176 3.59 10.17 11.87
C ALA A 176 4.76 10.67 12.76
N ALA A 177 5.13 9.90 13.78
CA ALA A 177 6.20 10.23 14.71
C ALA A 177 7.59 10.15 14.07
N ASP A 178 8.56 10.84 14.68
CA ASP A 178 9.98 10.65 14.34
C ASP A 178 10.51 9.42 15.06
N TRP A 179 10.24 8.23 14.52
CA TRP A 179 10.66 6.94 15.07
C TRP A 179 12.18 6.76 15.20
N SER A 180 12.98 7.71 14.71
CA SER A 180 14.43 7.77 14.98
C SER A 180 14.78 8.35 16.35
N THR A 181 13.79 8.81 17.12
CA THR A 181 13.96 9.32 18.48
C THR A 181 14.46 8.22 19.42
N ARG A 182 15.46 8.56 20.26
CA ARG A 182 15.99 7.67 21.31
C ARG A 182 16.22 8.43 22.62
N PRO A 183 15.84 7.86 23.79
CA PRO A 183 15.05 6.63 23.94
C PRO A 183 13.63 6.81 23.38
N LEU A 184 13.01 5.71 22.94
CA LEU A 184 11.63 5.72 22.47
C LEU A 184 10.67 5.97 23.65
N PRO A 185 9.72 6.93 23.56
CA PRO A 185 8.74 7.17 24.60
C PRO A 185 7.81 5.96 24.81
N GLU A 186 7.45 5.67 26.07
CA GLU A 186 6.54 4.58 26.40
C GLU A 186 5.20 4.61 25.62
N PRO A 187 4.54 5.77 25.38
CA PRO A 187 3.34 5.81 24.54
C PRO A 187 3.56 5.29 23.11
N TRP A 188 4.75 5.47 22.55
CA TRP A 188 5.08 4.95 21.21
C TRP A 188 5.31 3.43 21.26
N LEU A 189 5.94 2.93 22.32
CA LEU A 189 6.12 1.48 22.51
C LEU A 189 4.79 0.76 22.68
N ARG A 190 3.87 1.36 23.44
CA ARG A 190 2.49 0.87 23.58
C ARG A 190 1.80 0.81 22.22
N TYR A 191 1.81 1.92 21.48
CA TYR A 191 1.23 2.00 20.14
C TYR A 191 1.78 0.89 19.22
N ALA A 192 3.12 0.79 19.12
CA ALA A 192 3.79 -0.23 18.31
C ALA A 192 3.41 -1.66 18.72
N ALA A 193 3.34 -1.94 20.03
CA ALA A 193 2.96 -3.27 20.52
C ALA A 193 1.50 -3.63 20.19
N LEU A 194 0.60 -2.64 20.18
CA LEU A 194 -0.82 -2.83 19.87
C LEU A 194 -1.06 -3.14 18.38
N ASP A 195 -0.23 -2.63 17.47
CA ASP A 195 -0.37 -2.91 16.03
C ASP A 195 -0.16 -4.40 15.67
N VAL A 196 0.50 -5.17 16.54
CA VAL A 196 0.67 -6.63 16.39
C VAL A 196 -0.10 -7.46 17.41
N GLU A 197 -0.82 -6.83 18.35
CA GLU A 197 -1.37 -7.49 19.56
C GLU A 197 -2.45 -8.51 19.26
N VAL A 198 -3.29 -8.23 18.25
CA VAL A 198 -4.48 -9.01 17.89
C VAL A 198 -4.49 -9.48 16.44
N LEU A 199 -3.33 -9.48 15.77
CA LEU A 199 -3.25 -9.86 14.35
C LEU A 199 -3.59 -11.33 14.11
N THR A 200 -3.29 -12.22 15.06
CA THR A 200 -3.65 -13.64 14.97
C THR A 200 -5.17 -13.81 15.02
N GLU A 201 -5.83 -13.18 15.98
CA GLU A 201 -7.28 -13.20 16.11
C GLU A 201 -7.95 -12.56 14.88
N LEU A 202 -7.42 -11.43 14.40
CA LEU A 202 -7.91 -10.75 13.19
C LEU A 202 -7.81 -11.64 11.95
N ARG A 203 -6.73 -12.41 11.82
CA ARG A 203 -6.53 -13.37 10.74
C ARG A 203 -7.61 -14.44 10.74
N GLU A 204 -7.91 -15.05 11.88
CA GLU A 204 -8.93 -16.10 11.95
C GLU A 204 -10.31 -15.59 11.52
N GLU A 205 -10.74 -14.42 12.02
CA GLU A 205 -12.01 -13.80 11.61
C GLU A 205 -12.06 -13.51 10.09
N LEU A 206 -10.94 -13.02 9.53
CA LEU A 206 -10.86 -12.76 8.09
C LEU A 206 -10.90 -14.05 7.26
N ILE A 207 -10.31 -15.14 7.75
CA ILE A 207 -10.41 -16.45 7.10
C ILE A 207 -11.86 -16.92 7.10
N GLU A 208 -12.56 -16.87 8.23
CA GLU A 208 -13.97 -17.28 8.32
C GLU A 208 -14.86 -16.48 7.35
N LEU A 209 -14.67 -15.16 7.27
CA LEU A 209 -15.38 -14.30 6.32
C LEU A 209 -15.09 -14.67 4.87
N LEU A 210 -13.82 -14.90 4.53
CA LEU A 210 -13.41 -15.26 3.17
C LEU A 210 -13.89 -16.66 2.79
N GLU A 211 -13.89 -17.62 3.71
CA GLU A 211 -14.42 -18.97 3.49
C GLU A 211 -15.93 -18.96 3.27
N ALA A 212 -16.68 -18.23 4.10
CA ALA A 212 -18.13 -18.08 3.97
C ALA A 212 -18.54 -17.50 2.60
N ASP A 213 -17.72 -16.60 2.06
CA ASP A 213 -17.92 -15.98 0.74
C ASP A 213 -17.27 -16.76 -0.42
N GLY A 214 -16.55 -17.86 -0.16
CA GLY A 214 -15.86 -18.66 -1.17
C GLY A 214 -14.67 -17.94 -1.82
N LYS A 215 -14.00 -17.05 -1.10
CA LYS A 215 -12.90 -16.18 -1.56
C LYS A 215 -11.56 -16.45 -0.88
N LEU A 216 -11.45 -17.44 0.01
CA LEU A 216 -10.18 -17.74 0.69
C LEU A 216 -9.06 -18.04 -0.32
N GLU A 217 -9.34 -18.88 -1.32
CA GLU A 217 -8.37 -19.19 -2.38
C GLU A 217 -7.95 -17.93 -3.18
N TYR A 218 -8.84 -16.95 -3.33
CA TYR A 218 -8.49 -15.68 -3.99
C TYR A 218 -7.43 -14.95 -3.16
N ALA A 219 -7.67 -14.83 -1.86
CA ALA A 219 -6.73 -14.18 -0.94
C ALA A 219 -5.36 -14.89 -0.91
N GLU A 220 -5.34 -16.23 -0.83
CA GLU A 220 -4.11 -17.02 -0.87
C GLU A 220 -3.29 -16.77 -2.14
N GLN A 221 -3.94 -16.74 -3.30
CA GLN A 221 -3.29 -16.42 -4.58
C GLN A 221 -2.75 -14.98 -4.60
N GLU A 222 -3.46 -14.02 -4.00
CA GLU A 222 -2.99 -12.63 -3.90
C GLU A 222 -1.78 -12.50 -2.97
N PHE A 223 -1.76 -13.18 -1.82
CA PHE A 223 -0.61 -13.18 -0.92
C PHE A 223 0.62 -13.83 -1.56
N ALA A 224 0.43 -14.99 -2.22
CA ALA A 224 1.50 -15.66 -2.95
C ALA A 224 2.05 -14.78 -4.08
N ALA A 225 1.21 -13.97 -4.73
CA ALA A 225 1.63 -13.03 -5.75
C ALA A 225 2.48 -11.88 -5.19
N ILE A 226 2.17 -11.37 -4.00
CA ILE A 226 3.01 -10.38 -3.31
C ILE A 226 4.41 -10.95 -3.06
N LEU A 227 4.49 -12.17 -2.52
CA LEU A 227 5.79 -12.82 -2.26
C LEU A 227 6.56 -13.10 -3.54
N SER A 228 5.90 -13.58 -4.58
CA SER A 228 6.53 -13.93 -5.86
C SER A 228 6.99 -12.71 -6.64
N ALA A 229 6.28 -11.58 -6.52
CA ALA A 229 6.68 -10.32 -7.17
C ALA A 229 7.98 -9.75 -6.59
N GLY A 230 8.28 -10.05 -5.32
CA GLY A 230 9.46 -9.56 -4.63
C GLY A 230 9.48 -8.04 -4.49
N LEU A 231 10.69 -7.48 -4.31
CA LEU A 231 10.87 -6.04 -4.26
C LEU A 231 10.74 -5.39 -5.64
N ALA A 232 10.01 -4.28 -5.69
CA ALA A 232 9.95 -3.47 -6.90
C ALA A 232 11.35 -2.98 -7.29
N ALA A 233 11.67 -3.09 -8.58
CA ALA A 233 12.92 -2.58 -9.11
C ALA A 233 13.06 -1.06 -8.82
N PRO A 234 14.28 -0.58 -8.54
CA PRO A 234 14.53 0.85 -8.39
C PRO A 234 14.00 1.63 -9.58
N ARG A 235 13.33 2.75 -9.32
CA ARG A 235 12.76 3.58 -10.39
C ARG A 235 13.88 4.15 -11.25
N VAL A 236 13.71 4.05 -12.55
CA VAL A 236 14.52 4.80 -13.51
C VAL A 236 14.10 6.28 -13.43
N ASP A 237 15.08 7.18 -13.36
CA ASP A 237 14.85 8.63 -13.29
C ASP A 237 13.84 9.06 -12.20
N PRO A 238 14.07 8.76 -10.90
CA PRO A 238 13.13 9.07 -9.82
C PRO A 238 12.80 10.57 -9.72
N TRP A 239 13.74 11.43 -10.13
CA TRP A 239 13.57 12.88 -10.24
C TRP A 239 12.40 13.30 -11.15
N ARG A 240 11.94 12.43 -12.07
CA ARG A 240 10.78 12.73 -12.92
C ARG A 240 9.45 12.74 -12.17
N LYS A 241 9.40 12.25 -10.93
CA LYS A 241 8.24 12.36 -10.04
C LYS A 241 8.20 13.64 -9.20
N THR A 242 9.14 14.57 -9.40
CA THR A 242 9.13 15.86 -8.70
C THR A 242 7.78 16.56 -8.86
N SER A 243 7.17 16.93 -7.73
CA SER A 243 5.91 17.64 -7.72
C SER A 243 6.03 18.99 -8.45
N GLY A 244 5.17 19.24 -9.42
CA GLY A 244 5.21 20.46 -10.24
C GLY A 244 6.06 20.39 -11.51
N LEU A 245 6.66 19.23 -11.83
CA LEU A 245 7.49 19.06 -13.03
C LEU A 245 6.74 19.39 -14.34
N HIS A 246 5.42 19.18 -14.38
CA HIS A 246 4.55 19.52 -15.52
C HIS A 246 4.59 21.02 -15.93
N GLN A 247 5.11 21.89 -15.06
CA GLN A 247 5.28 23.31 -15.36
C GLN A 247 6.55 23.62 -16.16
N ILE A 248 7.48 22.66 -16.27
CA ILE A 248 8.73 22.79 -17.00
C ILE A 248 8.48 22.40 -18.46
N ARG A 249 8.69 23.34 -19.38
CA ARG A 249 8.50 23.14 -20.83
C ARG A 249 9.79 23.21 -21.63
N ASP A 250 10.89 23.57 -20.98
CA ASP A 250 12.20 23.70 -21.58
C ASP A 250 13.14 22.60 -21.08
N ARG A 251 13.91 22.00 -22.00
CA ARG A 251 14.79 20.87 -21.67
C ARG A 251 15.98 21.28 -20.79
N ARG A 252 16.41 22.54 -20.87
CA ARG A 252 17.50 23.09 -20.03
C ARG A 252 17.03 23.24 -18.60
N GLN A 253 15.82 23.79 -18.41
CA GLN A 253 15.15 23.85 -17.11
C GLN A 253 14.90 22.44 -16.56
N LEU A 254 14.54 21.48 -17.41
CA LEU A 254 14.37 20.09 -16.99
C LEU A 254 15.68 19.47 -16.49
N ALA A 255 16.80 19.74 -17.18
CA ALA A 255 18.13 19.37 -16.68
C ALA A 255 18.42 20.02 -15.32
N ALA A 256 18.08 21.29 -15.13
CA ALA A 256 18.27 21.95 -13.84
C ALA A 256 17.48 21.27 -12.71
N VAL A 257 16.24 20.84 -12.96
CA VAL A 257 15.48 20.05 -11.97
C VAL A 257 16.18 18.72 -11.67
N ARG A 258 16.64 18.00 -12.70
CA ARG A 258 17.37 16.74 -12.53
C ARG A 258 18.61 16.92 -11.67
N GLU A 259 19.49 17.86 -12.02
CA GLU A 259 20.74 18.11 -11.29
C GLU A 259 20.49 18.53 -9.84
N LEU A 260 19.50 19.41 -9.60
CA LEU A 260 19.13 19.80 -8.26
C LEU A 260 18.55 18.64 -7.45
N TRP A 261 17.73 17.79 -8.07
CA TRP A 261 17.15 16.63 -7.41
C TRP A 261 18.21 15.61 -7.01
N LEU A 262 19.13 15.27 -7.93
CA LEU A 262 20.21 14.32 -7.68
C LEU A 262 21.13 14.81 -6.56
N GLU A 263 21.50 16.08 -6.59
CA GLU A 263 22.34 16.68 -5.54
C GLU A 263 21.60 16.75 -4.19
N ARG A 264 20.30 17.03 -4.21
CA ARG A 264 19.47 17.02 -2.99
C ARG A 264 19.41 15.62 -2.40
N ASP A 265 19.19 14.61 -3.22
CA ASP A 265 19.10 13.22 -2.79
C ASP A 265 20.43 12.73 -2.19
N ALA A 266 21.54 12.98 -2.88
CA ALA A 266 22.88 12.64 -2.38
C ALA A 266 23.21 13.34 -1.05
N LEU A 267 22.84 14.62 -0.90
CA LEU A 267 23.05 15.35 0.35
C LEU A 267 22.13 14.86 1.47
N ALA A 268 20.88 14.51 1.14
CA ALA A 268 19.90 13.97 2.07
C ALA A 268 20.37 12.63 2.63
N GLN A 269 20.83 11.73 1.76
CA GLN A 269 21.43 10.46 2.12
C GLN A 269 22.65 10.65 3.02
N LYS A 270 23.60 11.50 2.62
CA LYS A 270 24.82 11.77 3.40
C LYS A 270 24.55 12.30 4.81
N ARG A 271 23.47 13.07 4.98
CA ARG A 271 23.10 13.69 6.26
C ARG A 271 22.07 12.89 7.04
N ASP A 272 21.57 11.80 6.47
CA ASP A 272 20.44 11.03 6.98
C ASP A 272 19.25 11.93 7.38
N VAL A 273 18.79 12.75 6.44
CA VAL A 273 17.62 13.61 6.60
C VAL A 273 16.69 13.47 5.41
N ALA A 274 15.38 13.64 5.63
CA ALA A 274 14.43 13.61 4.54
C ALA A 274 14.75 14.70 3.49
N PRO A 275 14.72 14.39 2.17
CA PRO A 275 15.09 15.35 1.12
C PRO A 275 14.32 16.68 1.18
N GLY A 276 13.03 16.64 1.53
CA GLY A 276 12.18 17.82 1.67
C GLY A 276 12.62 18.80 2.78
N ARG A 277 13.37 18.34 3.79
CA ARG A 277 13.93 19.19 4.85
C ARG A 277 15.14 20.00 4.39
N LEU A 278 15.80 19.59 3.30
CA LEU A 278 16.84 20.39 2.66
C LEU A 278 16.20 21.53 1.85
N ILE A 279 15.35 21.15 0.89
CA ILE A 279 14.50 22.04 0.09
C ILE A 279 13.32 21.23 -0.49
N PRO A 280 12.10 21.79 -0.53
CA PRO A 280 10.93 21.09 -1.08
C PRO A 280 10.98 20.99 -2.61
N ASP A 281 10.21 20.07 -3.20
CA ASP A 281 10.10 19.89 -4.66
C ASP A 281 9.71 21.19 -5.38
N SER A 282 8.82 21.98 -4.78
CA SER A 282 8.40 23.27 -5.31
C SER A 282 9.56 24.27 -5.45
N ALA A 283 10.58 24.18 -4.61
CA ALA A 283 11.79 24.99 -4.70
C ALA A 283 12.64 24.57 -5.91
N LEU A 284 12.80 23.26 -6.16
CA LEU A 284 13.52 22.76 -7.34
C LEU A 284 12.92 23.31 -8.64
N VAL A 285 11.59 23.23 -8.76
CA VAL A 285 10.85 23.72 -9.93
C VAL A 285 10.96 25.25 -10.04
N ALA A 286 10.83 25.99 -8.94
CA ALA A 286 10.94 27.45 -8.95
C ALA A 286 12.33 27.92 -9.38
N ALA A 287 13.40 27.34 -8.83
CA ALA A 287 14.77 27.69 -9.19
C ALA A 287 15.11 27.29 -10.63
N ALA A 288 14.64 26.12 -11.10
CA ALA A 288 14.81 25.70 -12.48
C ALA A 288 14.09 26.62 -13.48
N LYS A 289 12.91 27.16 -13.15
CA LYS A 289 12.22 28.14 -14.01
C LYS A 289 12.94 29.49 -14.03
N ALA A 290 13.43 29.94 -12.87
CA ALA A 290 14.09 31.24 -12.74
C ALA A 290 15.53 31.25 -13.30
N MET A 291 16.21 30.10 -13.30
CA MET A 291 17.63 29.96 -13.71
C MET A 291 18.54 31.04 -13.11
N PRO A 292 18.63 31.19 -11.77
CA PRO A 292 19.45 32.22 -11.10
C PRO A 292 20.95 32.03 -11.36
N THR A 293 21.70 33.12 -11.55
CA THR A 293 23.16 33.11 -11.78
C THR A 293 23.97 33.43 -10.53
N THR A 294 23.33 33.94 -9.48
CA THR A 294 23.99 34.31 -8.21
C THR A 294 23.25 33.76 -7.01
N VAL A 295 23.94 33.65 -5.86
CA VAL A 295 23.34 33.20 -4.60
C VAL A 295 22.18 34.12 -4.17
N PRO A 296 22.29 35.47 -4.22
CA PRO A 296 21.16 36.33 -3.89
C PRO A 296 19.93 36.09 -4.77
N GLN A 297 20.12 35.87 -6.07
CA GLN A 297 19.00 35.56 -6.97
C GLN A 297 18.36 34.21 -6.62
N LEU A 298 19.17 33.20 -6.31
CA LEU A 298 18.68 31.89 -5.89
C LEU A 298 17.86 31.97 -4.59
N LEU A 299 18.37 32.68 -3.59
CA LEU A 299 17.67 32.87 -2.31
C LEU A 299 16.40 33.71 -2.45
N GLY A 300 16.29 34.53 -3.50
CA GLY A 300 15.06 35.23 -3.86
C GLY A 300 14.00 34.35 -4.52
N THR A 301 14.33 33.11 -4.90
CA THR A 301 13.35 32.19 -5.49
C THR A 301 12.46 31.54 -4.43
N LYS A 302 11.18 31.33 -4.77
CA LYS A 302 10.21 30.72 -3.85
C LYS A 302 10.68 29.32 -3.43
N GLY A 303 10.76 29.10 -2.12
CA GLY A 303 11.11 27.82 -1.51
C GLY A 303 12.55 27.73 -1.00
N PHE A 304 13.41 28.70 -1.36
CA PHE A 304 14.79 28.81 -0.87
C PHE A 304 14.86 29.67 0.41
N HIS A 305 14.07 29.30 1.41
CA HIS A 305 14.03 30.00 2.69
C HIS A 305 14.57 29.10 3.81
N GLY A 306 15.12 29.72 4.87
CA GLY A 306 15.59 29.01 6.06
C GLY A 306 17.06 28.59 6.03
N ARG A 307 17.55 28.17 7.20
CA ARG A 307 18.98 27.92 7.45
C ARG A 307 19.57 26.82 6.56
N ALA A 308 18.83 25.75 6.32
CA ALA A 308 19.29 24.62 5.50
C ALA A 308 19.51 25.02 4.04
N ALA A 309 18.55 25.72 3.44
CA ALA A 309 18.64 26.23 2.07
C ALA A 309 19.77 27.27 1.92
N GLN A 310 19.90 28.19 2.88
CA GLN A 310 20.95 29.23 2.86
C GLN A 310 22.35 28.65 2.94
N ARG A 311 22.58 27.69 3.84
CA ARG A 311 23.90 27.05 4.03
C ARG A 311 24.38 26.35 2.76
N GLU A 312 23.47 25.76 2.00
CA GLU A 312 23.78 25.00 0.79
C GLU A 312 23.57 25.80 -0.51
N ALA A 313 23.26 27.10 -0.44
CA ALA A 313 22.96 27.90 -1.64
C ALA A 313 24.06 27.85 -2.72
N PRO A 314 25.37 27.88 -2.40
CA PRO A 314 26.41 27.70 -3.41
C PRO A 314 26.37 26.33 -4.10
N ARG A 315 25.96 25.26 -3.39
CA ARG A 315 25.81 23.90 -3.94
C ARG A 315 24.70 23.88 -4.98
N TRP A 316 23.52 24.39 -4.63
CA TRP A 316 22.37 24.43 -5.54
C TRP A 316 22.63 25.31 -6.77
N LEU A 317 23.33 26.44 -6.58
CA LEU A 317 23.70 27.30 -7.70
C LEU A 317 24.64 26.59 -8.69
N ARG A 318 25.56 25.75 -8.22
CA ARG A 318 26.43 24.93 -9.09
C ARG A 318 25.62 23.94 -9.94
N CYS A 319 24.58 23.30 -9.40
CA CYS A 319 23.70 22.42 -10.17
C CYS A 319 23.02 23.16 -11.32
N ILE A 320 22.51 24.38 -11.05
CA ILE A 320 21.86 25.22 -12.07
C ILE A 320 22.87 25.68 -13.12
N ALA A 321 24.09 26.03 -12.70
CA ALA A 321 25.16 26.40 -13.62
C ALA A 321 25.58 25.21 -14.51
N ALA A 322 25.73 24.01 -13.94
CA ALA A 322 26.03 22.78 -14.68
C ALA A 322 24.95 22.46 -15.71
N ALA A 323 23.67 22.60 -15.34
CA ALA A 323 22.56 22.39 -16.28
C ALA A 323 22.60 23.34 -17.49
N ARG A 324 23.11 24.58 -17.33
CA ARG A 324 23.25 25.53 -18.46
C ARG A 324 24.20 25.02 -19.53
N THR A 325 25.28 24.36 -19.14
CA THR A 325 26.37 23.94 -20.03
C THR A 325 26.26 22.48 -20.46
N LEU A 326 25.20 21.77 -20.08
CA LEU A 326 25.06 20.34 -20.29
C LEU A 326 24.67 19.99 -21.74
N ASP A 327 25.52 19.36 -22.52
CA ASP A 327 25.16 19.04 -23.92
C ASP A 327 24.02 18.01 -24.03
N ASP A 328 24.08 16.95 -23.23
CA ASP A 328 23.06 15.88 -23.22
C ASP A 328 21.87 16.23 -22.32
N LEU A 329 20.88 16.91 -22.90
CA LEU A 329 19.67 17.28 -22.19
C LEU A 329 18.67 16.12 -22.05
N PRO A 330 18.03 15.94 -20.88
CA PRO A 330 16.98 14.95 -20.73
C PRO A 330 15.81 15.25 -21.69
N PRO A 331 15.16 14.22 -22.26
CA PRO A 331 13.95 14.42 -23.05
C PRO A 331 12.78 14.86 -22.15
N LEU A 332 11.95 15.77 -22.68
CA LEU A 332 10.73 16.24 -21.99
C LEU A 332 9.72 15.10 -21.82
N HIS A 333 9.58 14.27 -22.85
CA HIS A 333 8.67 13.13 -22.89
C HIS A 333 9.47 11.86 -23.07
N LEU A 334 9.22 10.88 -22.21
CA LEU A 334 9.72 9.52 -22.40
C LEU A 334 8.74 8.74 -23.28
N PRO A 335 9.25 7.91 -24.22
CA PRO A 335 8.41 6.96 -24.91
C PRO A 335 7.80 5.99 -23.88
N THR A 336 6.50 5.72 -24.01
CA THR A 336 5.80 4.77 -23.16
C THR A 336 5.08 3.75 -24.03
N ASN A 337 5.16 2.48 -23.60
CA ASN A 337 4.37 1.39 -24.18
C ASN A 337 2.98 1.30 -23.55
N ALA A 338 2.65 2.18 -22.60
CA ALA A 338 1.32 2.27 -22.03
C ALA A 338 0.30 2.77 -23.08
N PRO A 339 -0.94 2.29 -23.04
CA PRO A 339 -1.98 2.84 -23.89
C PRO A 339 -2.21 4.33 -23.56
N PRO A 340 -2.68 5.15 -24.53
CA PRO A 340 -2.98 6.55 -24.29
C PRO A 340 -4.09 6.70 -23.23
N PRO A 341 -4.33 7.90 -22.69
CA PRO A 341 -5.45 8.13 -21.78
C PRO A 341 -6.80 7.77 -22.43
N PRO A 342 -7.72 7.04 -21.74
CA PRO A 342 -9.00 6.59 -22.32
C PRO A 342 -9.82 7.68 -23.03
N ARG A 343 -9.76 8.92 -22.53
CA ARG A 343 -10.46 10.08 -23.10
C ARG A 343 -10.12 10.41 -24.56
N VAL A 344 -9.00 9.91 -25.10
CA VAL A 344 -8.62 10.13 -26.51
C VAL A 344 -8.80 8.90 -27.38
N TRP A 345 -9.33 7.79 -26.84
CA TRP A 345 -9.42 6.52 -27.58
C TRP A 345 -10.41 6.62 -28.72
N ALA A 346 -11.60 7.19 -28.50
CA ALA A 346 -12.61 7.35 -29.56
C ALA A 346 -12.09 8.06 -30.82
N ASP A 347 -11.12 8.97 -30.66
CA ASP A 347 -10.52 9.72 -31.77
C ASP A 347 -9.31 8.99 -32.40
N ARG A 348 -8.66 8.08 -31.66
CA ARG A 348 -7.43 7.39 -32.10
C ARG A 348 -7.67 5.97 -32.60
N ASP A 349 -8.53 5.24 -31.93
CA ASP A 349 -8.93 3.86 -32.22
C ASP A 349 -10.34 3.64 -31.64
N LEU A 350 -11.34 3.78 -32.51
CA LEU A 350 -12.75 3.62 -32.16
C LEU A 350 -13.03 2.21 -31.64
N ALA A 351 -12.48 1.18 -32.28
CA ALA A 351 -12.71 -0.20 -31.90
C ALA A 351 -12.14 -0.51 -30.50
N ALA A 352 -10.97 0.04 -30.15
CA ALA A 352 -10.43 -0.07 -28.79
C ALA A 352 -11.32 0.62 -27.74
N ALA A 353 -11.88 1.78 -28.09
CA ALA A 353 -12.80 2.50 -27.21
C ALA A 353 -14.07 1.68 -26.95
N GLU A 354 -14.67 1.11 -27.99
CA GLU A 354 -15.87 0.27 -27.90
C GLU A 354 -15.63 -1.00 -27.07
N ARG A 355 -14.48 -1.67 -27.27
CA ARG A 355 -14.04 -2.82 -26.44
C ARG A 355 -13.97 -2.45 -24.96
N LEU A 356 -13.28 -1.35 -24.63
CA LEU A 356 -13.13 -0.91 -23.24
C LEU A 356 -14.47 -0.51 -22.61
N GLN A 357 -15.30 0.22 -23.35
CA GLN A 357 -16.63 0.64 -22.89
C GLN A 357 -17.56 -0.55 -22.66
N THR A 358 -17.46 -1.60 -23.49
CA THR A 358 -18.29 -2.80 -23.37
C THR A 358 -17.82 -3.69 -22.23
N ALA A 359 -16.51 -3.91 -22.09
CA ALA A 359 -15.96 -4.82 -21.08
C ALA A 359 -16.06 -4.26 -19.65
N ARG A 360 -15.81 -2.96 -19.46
CA ARG A 360 -15.70 -2.38 -18.11
C ARG A 360 -16.98 -2.55 -17.26
N PRO A 361 -18.20 -2.28 -17.76
CA PRO A 361 -19.43 -2.52 -17.00
C PRO A 361 -19.64 -3.99 -16.63
N LEU A 362 -19.33 -4.94 -17.52
CA LEU A 362 -19.44 -6.38 -17.22
C LEU A 362 -18.51 -6.80 -16.08
N LEU A 363 -17.30 -6.26 -16.07
CA LEU A 363 -16.35 -6.52 -15.00
C LEU A 363 -16.79 -5.82 -13.69
N GLN A 364 -17.38 -4.62 -13.78
CA GLN A 364 -17.95 -3.94 -12.62
C GLN A 364 -19.09 -4.75 -12.00
N GLU A 365 -20.04 -5.22 -12.81
CA GLU A 365 -21.15 -6.08 -12.35
C GLU A 365 -20.62 -7.36 -11.69
N LYS A 366 -19.58 -7.97 -12.27
CA LYS A 366 -18.93 -9.15 -11.66
C LYS A 366 -18.28 -8.82 -10.33
N ALA A 367 -17.60 -7.68 -10.21
CA ALA A 367 -16.97 -7.21 -8.97
C ALA A 367 -18.02 -6.91 -7.89
N ASP A 368 -19.12 -6.24 -8.26
CA ASP A 368 -20.24 -5.93 -7.37
C ASP A 368 -20.91 -7.21 -6.86
N GLY A 369 -21.13 -8.19 -7.73
CA GLY A 369 -21.67 -9.50 -7.35
C GLY A 369 -20.75 -10.30 -6.42
N LEU A 370 -19.43 -10.06 -6.50
CA LEU A 370 -18.43 -10.59 -5.58
C LEU A 370 -18.20 -9.69 -4.37
N LYS A 371 -18.86 -8.53 -4.27
CA LYS A 371 -18.67 -7.53 -3.20
C LYS A 371 -17.20 -7.17 -2.97
N LEU A 372 -16.45 -6.91 -4.04
CA LEU A 372 -15.06 -6.44 -3.94
C LEU A 372 -14.78 -5.31 -4.93
N PRO A 373 -13.76 -4.47 -4.70
CA PRO A 373 -13.41 -3.40 -5.64
C PRO A 373 -13.00 -3.94 -7.00
N LEU A 374 -13.38 -3.24 -8.09
CA LEU A 374 -13.03 -3.64 -9.45
C LEU A 374 -11.52 -3.79 -9.65
N GLU A 375 -10.72 -2.94 -9.01
CA GLU A 375 -9.25 -3.02 -9.08
C GLU A 375 -8.66 -4.30 -8.47
N ASN A 376 -9.39 -4.98 -7.58
CA ASN A 376 -9.02 -6.29 -7.02
C ASN A 376 -9.49 -7.44 -7.90
N LEU A 377 -10.62 -7.29 -8.61
CA LEU A 377 -11.01 -8.26 -9.63
C LEU A 377 -10.00 -8.28 -10.77
N LEU A 378 -9.59 -7.10 -11.24
CA LEU A 378 -8.58 -6.96 -12.28
C LEU A 378 -7.90 -5.59 -12.20
N THR A 379 -6.57 -5.56 -12.24
CA THR A 379 -5.82 -4.30 -12.31
C THR A 379 -6.27 -3.49 -13.54
N PRO A 380 -6.72 -2.24 -13.38
CA PRO A 380 -7.33 -1.48 -14.48
C PRO A 380 -6.42 -1.26 -15.70
N ASP A 381 -5.09 -1.25 -15.51
CA ASP A 381 -4.13 -1.17 -16.61
C ASP A 381 -4.14 -2.42 -17.49
N TYR A 382 -4.46 -3.60 -16.94
CA TYR A 382 -4.48 -4.86 -17.70
C TYR A 382 -5.60 -4.85 -18.73
N LEU A 383 -6.82 -4.51 -18.31
CA LEU A 383 -7.94 -4.32 -19.24
C LEU A 383 -7.61 -3.27 -20.30
N ARG A 384 -7.00 -2.14 -19.90
CA ARG A 384 -6.63 -1.10 -20.87
C ARG A 384 -5.61 -1.60 -21.90
N ARG A 385 -4.61 -2.39 -21.51
CA ARG A 385 -3.63 -2.94 -22.46
C ARG A 385 -4.27 -3.90 -23.44
N VAL A 386 -5.04 -4.86 -22.93
CA VAL A 386 -5.69 -5.89 -23.75
C VAL A 386 -6.77 -5.28 -24.65
N ALA A 387 -7.52 -4.27 -24.19
CA ALA A 387 -8.47 -3.55 -25.03
C ALA A 387 -7.79 -2.70 -26.12
N TRP A 388 -6.65 -2.09 -25.81
CA TRP A 388 -5.90 -1.25 -26.75
C TRP A 388 -5.17 -2.08 -27.81
N ARG A 389 -4.62 -3.22 -27.43
CA ARG A 389 -3.93 -4.17 -28.32
C ARG A 389 -4.42 -5.59 -28.00
N PRO A 390 -5.57 -6.01 -28.55
CA PRO A 390 -6.08 -7.36 -28.32
C PRO A 390 -5.19 -8.39 -29.02
N PRO A 391 -5.20 -9.66 -28.57
CA PRO A 391 -4.58 -10.75 -29.30
C PRO A 391 -5.21 -10.92 -30.69
N ALA A 392 -4.46 -11.48 -31.63
CA ALA A 392 -4.91 -11.67 -33.01
C ALA A 392 -6.13 -12.60 -33.10
N ASP A 393 -6.17 -13.62 -32.25
CA ASP A 393 -7.34 -14.46 -32.01
C ASP A 393 -8.01 -14.02 -30.71
N VAL A 394 -9.27 -13.59 -30.78
CA VAL A 394 -10.06 -13.16 -29.62
C VAL A 394 -10.78 -14.38 -29.05
N SER A 395 -10.00 -15.32 -28.52
CA SER A 395 -10.48 -16.48 -27.79
C SER A 395 -10.22 -16.34 -26.29
N GLU A 396 -10.99 -17.05 -25.47
CA GLU A 396 -10.81 -17.04 -24.01
C GLU A 396 -9.39 -17.46 -23.62
N ALA A 397 -8.82 -18.43 -24.32
CA ALA A 397 -7.46 -18.91 -24.10
C ALA A 397 -6.41 -17.83 -24.40
N ALA A 398 -6.57 -17.08 -25.50
CA ALA A 398 -5.65 -16.00 -25.86
C ALA A 398 -5.73 -14.82 -24.88
N ILE A 399 -6.95 -14.39 -24.53
CA ILE A 399 -7.15 -13.34 -23.52
C ILE A 399 -6.59 -13.76 -22.17
N ALA A 400 -6.83 -15.00 -21.75
CA ALA A 400 -6.27 -15.53 -20.50
C ALA A 400 -4.74 -15.56 -20.50
N ALA A 401 -4.10 -15.89 -21.63
CA ALA A 401 -2.64 -15.87 -21.76
C ALA A 401 -2.08 -14.45 -21.59
N GLU A 402 -2.64 -13.46 -22.30
CA GLU A 402 -2.25 -12.05 -22.20
C GLU A 402 -2.39 -11.51 -20.77
N LEU A 403 -3.51 -11.82 -20.09
CA LEU A 403 -3.71 -11.39 -18.71
C LEU A 403 -2.70 -12.01 -17.74
N ARG A 404 -2.35 -13.29 -17.92
CA ARG A 404 -1.31 -13.95 -17.11
C ARG A 404 0.07 -13.32 -17.34
N GLU A 405 0.44 -13.00 -18.58
CA GLU A 405 1.70 -12.29 -18.87
C GLU A 405 1.77 -10.93 -18.20
N LEU A 406 0.63 -10.24 -18.05
CA LEU A 406 0.55 -8.97 -17.33
C LEU A 406 0.61 -9.13 -15.80
N GLY A 407 0.46 -10.34 -15.28
CA GLY A 407 0.51 -10.66 -13.86
C GLY A 407 -0.85 -10.87 -13.17
N ALA A 408 -1.94 -11.04 -13.93
CA ALA A 408 -3.23 -11.41 -13.36
C ALA A 408 -3.19 -12.83 -12.79
N ARG A 409 -3.79 -13.02 -11.62
CA ARG A 409 -3.78 -14.30 -10.89
C ARG A 409 -4.76 -15.30 -11.53
N PRO A 410 -4.54 -16.62 -11.37
CA PRO A 410 -5.43 -17.64 -11.92
C PRO A 410 -6.91 -17.42 -11.63
N TRP A 411 -7.25 -17.06 -10.38
CA TRP A 411 -8.65 -16.79 -9.99
C TRP A 411 -9.23 -15.58 -10.76
N GLN A 412 -8.47 -14.50 -10.90
CA GLN A 412 -8.88 -13.31 -11.66
C GLN A 412 -9.14 -13.70 -13.11
N VAL A 413 -8.18 -14.37 -13.74
CA VAL A 413 -8.23 -14.78 -15.15
C VAL A 413 -9.44 -15.67 -15.42
N GLY A 414 -9.72 -16.64 -14.55
CA GLY A 414 -10.87 -17.53 -14.68
C GLY A 414 -12.21 -16.79 -14.66
N LEU A 415 -12.30 -15.69 -13.91
CA LEU A 415 -13.52 -14.89 -13.82
C LEU A 415 -13.66 -13.87 -14.95
N VAL A 416 -12.57 -13.23 -15.36
CA VAL A 416 -12.64 -12.08 -16.29
C VAL A 416 -12.42 -12.43 -17.76
N ALA A 417 -11.66 -13.49 -18.07
CA ALA A 417 -11.33 -13.80 -19.47
C ALA A 417 -12.57 -14.11 -20.33
N PRO A 418 -13.58 -14.87 -19.86
CA PRO A 418 -14.83 -15.07 -20.62
C PRO A 418 -15.60 -13.77 -20.85
N LEU A 419 -15.68 -12.90 -19.83
CA LEU A 419 -16.38 -11.61 -19.91
C LEU A 419 -15.71 -10.67 -20.92
N ILE A 420 -14.38 -10.57 -20.87
CA ILE A 420 -13.60 -9.76 -21.81
C ILE A 420 -13.73 -10.31 -23.23
N THR A 421 -13.67 -11.63 -23.40
CA THR A 421 -13.81 -12.28 -24.72
C THR A 421 -15.17 -11.99 -25.33
N SER A 422 -16.25 -12.16 -24.57
CA SER A 422 -17.61 -11.84 -25.02
C SER A 422 -17.75 -10.36 -25.43
N ALA A 423 -17.22 -9.45 -24.61
CA ALA A 423 -17.22 -8.01 -24.89
C ALA A 423 -16.42 -7.63 -26.15
N PHE A 424 -15.34 -8.35 -26.44
CA PHE A 424 -14.47 -8.04 -27.57
C PHE A 424 -14.97 -8.65 -28.87
N LEU A 425 -15.68 -9.78 -28.81
CA LEU A 425 -16.37 -10.37 -29.96
C LEU A 425 -17.63 -9.57 -30.34
N ASN A 426 -18.29 -8.93 -29.36
CA ASN A 426 -19.53 -8.18 -29.56
C ASN A 426 -19.47 -6.76 -28.94
N PRO A 427 -18.54 -5.90 -29.39
CA PRO A 427 -18.39 -4.56 -28.84
C PRO A 427 -19.61 -3.70 -29.17
N GLN A 428 -20.14 -2.99 -28.16
CA GLN A 428 -21.23 -2.05 -28.34
C GLN A 428 -20.71 -0.72 -28.90
N PRO A 429 -21.44 -0.09 -29.83
CA PRO A 429 -21.05 1.20 -30.39
C PRO A 429 -21.02 2.28 -29.31
N LEU A 430 -20.08 3.23 -29.44
CA LEU A 430 -20.04 4.37 -28.53
C LEU A 430 -21.34 5.20 -28.64
N PRO A 431 -21.84 5.78 -27.53
CA PRO A 431 -22.94 6.74 -27.61
C PRO A 431 -22.53 7.92 -28.50
N PRO A 432 -23.47 8.47 -29.30
CA PRO A 432 -23.17 9.61 -30.15
C PRO A 432 -22.62 10.77 -29.31
N LYS A 433 -21.53 11.41 -29.76
CA LYS A 433 -21.01 12.62 -29.12
C LYS A 433 -22.13 13.67 -29.13
N GLU A 434 -22.63 14.06 -27.96
CA GLU A 434 -23.49 15.23 -27.84
C GLU A 434 -22.77 16.42 -28.50
N ALA A 435 -23.44 17.04 -29.48
CA ALA A 435 -22.92 18.23 -30.13
C ALA A 435 -22.69 19.28 -29.05
N ARG A 436 -21.44 19.72 -28.87
CA ARG A 436 -21.14 20.86 -28.00
C ARG A 436 -21.98 22.03 -28.50
N GLU A 437 -22.99 22.43 -27.73
CA GLU A 437 -23.71 23.68 -27.95
C GLU A 437 -22.66 24.80 -28.03
N ILE A 438 -22.48 25.32 -29.24
CA ILE A 438 -21.73 26.54 -29.47
C ILE A 438 -22.56 27.61 -28.77
N LYS A 439 -22.11 28.05 -27.59
CA LYS A 439 -22.61 29.30 -27.00
C LYS A 439 -22.26 30.40 -27.99
N GLU A 440 -23.22 30.76 -28.84
CA GLU A 440 -23.22 32.02 -29.57
C GLU A 440 -23.18 33.13 -28.52
N THR A 441 -21.99 33.69 -28.31
CA THR A 441 -21.85 34.99 -27.66
C THR A 441 -22.46 36.01 -28.62
N SER A 442 -23.72 36.39 -28.37
CA SER A 442 -24.33 37.57 -28.97
C SER A 442 -23.47 38.80 -28.69
N ALA A 443 -23.25 39.56 -29.75
CA ALA A 443 -22.44 40.78 -29.84
C ALA A 443 -22.96 41.94 -28.99
#